data_AF-A0A9Q0U835-F1
#
_entry.id   AF-A0A9Q0U835-F1
#
_cell.length_a   1.000
_cell.length_b   1.000
_cell.length_c   1.000
_cell.angle_alpha   90.00
_cell.angle_beta   90.00
_cell.angle_gamma   90.00
#
_symmetry.space_group_name_H-M   'P 1'
#
loop_
_entity.id
_entity.type
_entity.pdbx_description
1 polymer ?
#
loop_
_entity_poly.entity_id
_entity_poly.type
_entity_poly.pdbx_seq_one_letter_code
_entity_poly.pdbx_strand_id
1 'polypeptide(L)'
;MQESIWQKKSRIQWCKLGDKNTRFFHLSAATRTKKSAIFCRNSNGKLVSKPSVIKMEIAKKVYSVDKRFRSSSSNLDFHKPLPSSSSALEDPFSMEKVKVSI
;
A
#
# COMPACT_ATOMS: atom_id res chain seq x y z
N MET A 1 -15.55 24.07 7.41
CA MET A 1 -14.92 24.90 6.35
C MET A 1 -13.40 24.75 6.33
N GLN A 2 -12.71 24.88 7.46
CA GLN A 2 -11.25 24.76 7.59
C GLN A 2 -10.65 23.42 7.11
N GLU A 3 -11.27 22.30 7.51
CA GLU A 3 -10.75 20.96 7.23
C GLU A 3 -10.75 20.60 5.74
N SER A 4 -11.78 21.03 5.00
CA SER A 4 -11.88 20.84 3.54
C SER A 4 -10.77 21.60 2.80
N ILE A 5 -10.43 22.80 3.27
CA ILE A 5 -9.35 23.61 2.69
C ILE A 5 -8.00 22.92 2.92
N TRP A 6 -7.78 22.37 4.12
CA TRP A 6 -6.54 21.63 4.43
C TRP A 6 -6.41 20.35 3.62
N GLN A 7 -7.49 19.59 3.41
CA GLN A 7 -7.46 18.41 2.54
C GLN A 7 -7.08 18.78 1.10
N LYS A 8 -7.68 19.84 0.54
CA LYS A 8 -7.36 20.31 -0.81
C LYS A 8 -5.90 20.76 -0.92
N LYS A 9 -5.43 21.57 0.03
CA LYS A 9 -4.03 22.04 0.07
C LYS A 9 -3.03 20.88 0.21
N SER A 10 -3.33 19.89 1.07
CA SER A 10 -2.52 18.70 1.26
C SER A 10 -2.40 17.86 -0.02
N ARG A 11 -3.51 17.65 -0.75
CA ARG A 11 -3.50 16.98 -2.06
C ARG A 11 -2.68 17.75 -3.10
N ILE A 12 -2.83 19.06 -3.18
CA ILE A 12 -2.04 19.91 -4.10
C ILE A 12 -0.55 19.82 -3.76
N GLN A 13 -0.18 19.86 -2.48
CA GLN A 13 1.20 19.70 -2.05
C GLN A 13 1.74 18.30 -2.35
N TRP A 14 0.94 17.25 -2.18
CA TRP A 14 1.30 15.88 -2.55
C TRP A 14 1.60 15.77 -4.04
N CYS A 15 0.71 16.28 -4.90
CA CYS A 15 0.93 16.28 -6.35
C CYS A 15 2.17 17.08 -6.76
N LYS A 16 2.51 18.17 -6.06
CA LYS A 16 3.68 19.01 -6.36
C LYS A 16 5.00 18.44 -5.84
N LEU A 17 5.00 17.85 -4.65
CA LEU A 17 6.22 17.34 -4.00
C LEU A 17 6.50 15.88 -4.35
N GLY A 18 5.51 15.14 -4.84
CA GLY A 18 5.61 13.71 -5.10
C GLY A 18 6.06 12.94 -3.86
N ASP A 19 6.94 11.96 -4.05
CA ASP A 19 7.53 11.18 -2.96
C ASP A 19 8.45 11.98 -2.03
N LYS A 20 8.74 13.26 -2.32
CA LYS A 20 9.54 14.13 -1.43
C LYS A 20 8.74 14.58 -0.20
N ASN A 21 7.42 14.37 -0.14
CA ASN A 21 6.59 14.70 1.03
C ASN A 21 6.60 13.58 2.10
N THR A 22 7.79 13.07 2.41
CA THR A 22 8.00 11.88 3.25
C THR A 22 7.59 12.11 4.70
N ARG A 23 7.94 13.26 5.30
CA ARG A 23 7.75 13.49 6.75
C ARG A 23 6.29 13.46 7.18
N PHE A 24 5.41 14.16 6.47
CA PHE A 24 3.98 14.19 6.80
C PHE A 24 3.32 12.83 6.58
N PHE A 25 3.70 12.15 5.50
CA PHE A 25 3.23 10.80 5.20
C PHE A 25 3.63 9.81 6.30
N HIS A 26 4.92 9.74 6.65
CA HIS A 26 5.40 8.83 7.68
C HIS A 26 4.80 9.13 9.05
N LEU A 27 4.63 10.41 9.40
CA LEU A 27 3.95 10.80 10.65
C LEU A 27 2.48 10.39 10.66
N SER A 28 1.77 10.60 9.55
CA SER A 28 0.37 10.23 9.40
C SER A 28 0.19 8.71 9.42
N ALA A 29 1.07 7.97 8.72
CA ALA A 29 1.09 6.52 8.72
C ALA A 29 1.42 5.96 10.10
N ALA A 30 2.41 6.51 10.81
CA ALA A 30 2.73 6.10 12.18
C ALA A 30 1.57 6.36 13.14
N THR A 31 0.92 7.52 13.03
CA THR A 31 -0.25 7.87 13.86
C THR A 31 -1.42 6.92 13.58
N ARG A 32 -1.68 6.61 12.32
CA ARG A 32 -2.71 5.65 11.92
C ARG A 32 -2.38 4.25 12.44
N THR A 33 -1.14 3.79 12.31
CA THR A 33 -0.69 2.49 12.82
C THR A 33 -0.85 2.38 14.34
N LYS A 34 -0.53 3.44 15.09
CA LYS A 34 -0.76 3.49 16.55
C LYS A 34 -2.25 3.40 16.89
N LYS A 35 -3.12 4.14 16.17
CA LYS A 35 -4.57 4.13 16.39
C LYS A 35 -5.24 2.82 15.97
N SER A 36 -4.74 2.18 14.92
CA SER A 36 -5.27 0.90 14.41
C SER A 36 -4.56 -0.31 15.01
N ALA A 37 -3.76 -0.13 16.05
CA ALA A 37 -3.08 -1.23 16.71
C ALA A 37 -4.10 -2.13 17.41
N ILE A 38 -4.18 -3.38 16.96
CA ILE A 38 -5.02 -4.41 17.59
C ILE A 38 -4.18 -5.05 18.71
N PHE A 39 -4.45 -4.66 19.96
CA PHE A 39 -3.72 -5.16 21.14
C PHE A 39 -4.20 -6.54 21.60
N CYS A 40 -5.45 -6.86 21.35
CA CYS A 40 -6.05 -8.14 21.67
C CYS A 40 -7.12 -8.51 20.64
N ARG A 41 -7.25 -9.81 20.38
CA ARG A 41 -8.29 -10.35 19.51
C ARG A 41 -8.88 -11.59 20.15
N ASN A 42 -10.22 -11.68 20.15
CA ASN A 42 -10.91 -12.91 20.54
C ASN A 42 -10.93 -13.85 19.34
N SER A 43 -10.29 -15.02 19.49
CA SER A 43 -10.40 -16.14 18.55
C SER A 43 -10.96 -17.34 19.30
N ASN A 44 -12.15 -17.77 18.88
CA ASN A 44 -12.82 -18.97 19.39
C ASN A 44 -12.95 -19.02 20.93
N GLY A 45 -13.26 -17.87 21.56
CA GLY A 45 -13.45 -17.76 23.01
C GLY A 45 -12.18 -17.48 23.82
N LYS A 46 -11.01 -17.44 23.18
CA LYS A 46 -9.73 -17.12 23.83
C LYS A 46 -9.24 -15.73 23.42
N LEU A 47 -8.96 -14.89 24.41
CA LEU A 47 -8.30 -13.60 24.19
C LEU A 47 -6.82 -13.82 23.87
N VAL A 48 -6.43 -13.44 22.67
CA VAL A 48 -5.04 -13.48 22.20
C VAL A 48 -4.49 -12.07 22.24
N SER A 49 -3.47 -11.83 23.06
CA SER A 49 -2.81 -10.50 23.19
C SER A 49 -1.41 -10.45 22.56
N LYS A 50 -0.80 -11.61 22.26
CA LYS A 50 0.53 -11.67 21.64
C LYS A 50 0.47 -11.18 20.18
N PRO A 51 1.21 -10.10 19.80
CA PRO A 51 1.13 -9.52 18.45
C PRO A 51 1.41 -10.51 17.33
N SER A 52 2.37 -11.44 17.52
CA SER A 52 2.72 -12.46 16.53
C SER A 52 1.55 -13.43 16.27
N VAL A 53 0.80 -13.78 17.31
CA VAL A 53 -0.35 -14.68 17.21
C VAL A 53 -1.54 -13.96 16.57
N ILE A 54 -1.77 -12.69 16.94
CA ILE A 54 -2.80 -11.85 16.30
C ILE A 54 -2.53 -11.71 14.80
N LYS A 55 -1.28 -11.43 14.39
CA LYS A 55 -0.87 -11.35 12.98
C LYS A 55 -1.11 -12.66 12.25
N MET A 56 -0.69 -13.78 12.83
CA MET A 56 -0.88 -15.11 12.23
C MET A 56 -2.36 -15.44 12.06
N GLU A 57 -3.20 -15.11 13.05
CA GLU A 57 -4.62 -15.39 13.01
C GLU A 57 -5.37 -14.53 12.00
N ILE A 58 -5.01 -13.24 11.90
CA ILE A 58 -5.53 -12.35 10.85
C ILE A 58 -5.09 -12.85 9.48
N ALA A 59 -3.80 -13.19 9.31
CA ALA A 59 -3.28 -13.72 8.05
C ALA A 59 -4.03 -15.00 7.66
N LYS A 60 -4.17 -15.95 8.59
CA LYS A 60 -4.99 -17.15 8.37
C LYS A 60 -6.37 -16.74 7.90
N LYS A 61 -7.11 -15.90 8.61
CA LYS A 61 -8.48 -15.53 8.21
C LYS A 61 -8.56 -14.81 6.85
N VAL A 62 -7.65 -13.90 6.56
CA VAL A 62 -7.58 -13.13 5.30
C VAL A 62 -7.23 -14.06 4.13
N TYR A 63 -6.26 -14.95 4.31
CA TYR A 63 -5.82 -15.89 3.28
C TYR A 63 -6.65 -17.20 3.25
N SER A 64 -7.54 -17.40 4.22
CA SER A 64 -8.50 -18.52 4.24
C SER A 64 -9.75 -18.22 3.41
N VAL A 65 -9.97 -16.95 3.02
CA VAL A 65 -11.07 -16.59 2.11
C VAL A 65 -10.63 -16.90 0.68
N ASP A 66 -10.98 -18.13 0.31
CA ASP A 66 -11.50 -18.56 -0.98
C ASP A 66 -10.87 -17.96 -2.24
N LYS A 67 -10.21 -18.81 -3.02
CA LYS A 67 -9.80 -18.54 -4.42
C LYS A 67 -10.97 -18.09 -5.32
N ARG A 68 -12.22 -18.16 -4.83
CA ARG A 68 -13.47 -17.76 -5.50
C ARG A 68 -13.61 -16.26 -5.77
N PHE A 69 -12.82 -15.37 -5.15
CA PHE A 69 -12.83 -13.92 -5.47
C PHE A 69 -11.52 -13.42 -6.08
N ARG A 70 -10.82 -14.26 -6.86
CA ARG A 70 -10.20 -13.71 -8.05
C ARG A 70 -11.34 -13.57 -9.06
N SER A 71 -11.85 -12.36 -9.24
CA SER A 71 -12.51 -12.05 -10.50
C SER A 71 -11.52 -12.49 -11.58
N SER A 72 -11.89 -13.52 -12.34
CA SER A 72 -11.09 -13.96 -13.48
C SER A 72 -10.87 -12.70 -14.30
N SER A 73 -9.63 -12.23 -14.37
CA SER A 73 -9.26 -11.08 -15.18
C SER A 73 -9.34 -11.41 -16.67
N SER A 74 -10.03 -12.49 -17.05
CA SER A 74 -10.33 -12.86 -18.42
C SER A 74 -11.08 -11.77 -19.18
N ASN A 75 -11.73 -10.83 -18.47
CA ASN A 75 -12.40 -9.67 -19.07
C ASN A 75 -11.59 -8.36 -18.95
N LEU A 76 -10.36 -8.43 -18.45
CA LEU A 76 -9.44 -7.30 -18.44
C LEU A 76 -8.43 -7.53 -19.56
N ASP A 77 -8.69 -6.89 -20.70
CA ASP A 77 -7.73 -6.80 -21.81
C ASP A 77 -6.57 -5.91 -21.38
N PHE A 78 -5.69 -6.45 -20.54
CA PHE A 78 -4.41 -5.81 -20.26
C PHE A 78 -3.64 -5.76 -21.57
N HIS A 79 -3.41 -4.55 -22.07
CA HIS A 79 -2.57 -4.31 -23.22
C HIS A 79 -1.19 -4.89 -22.93
N LYS A 80 -0.88 -6.04 -23.53
CA LYS A 80 0.44 -6.66 -23.41
C LYS A 80 1.43 -5.72 -24.10
N PRO A 81 2.45 -5.20 -23.38
CA PRO A 81 3.46 -4.38 -24.03
C PRO A 81 4.15 -5.19 -25.12
N LEU A 82 4.52 -4.51 -26.21
CA LEU A 82 5.28 -5.11 -27.30
C LEU A 82 6.59 -5.71 -26.73
N PRO A 83 7.06 -6.87 -27.19
CA PRO A 83 8.24 -7.54 -26.61
C PRO A 83 9.48 -6.64 -26.51
N SER A 84 9.64 -5.72 -27.46
CA SER A 84 10.71 -4.72 -27.48
C SER A 84 10.67 -3.72 -26.32
N SER A 85 9.50 -3.40 -25.78
CA SER A 85 9.34 -2.54 -24.59
C SER A 85 9.59 -3.29 -23.29
N SER A 86 9.33 -4.61 -23.25
CA SER A 86 9.54 -5.45 -22.08
C SER A 86 11.03 -5.66 -21.79
N SER A 87 11.85 -5.92 -22.82
CA SER A 87 13.31 -6.08 -22.64
C SER A 87 13.98 -4.82 -22.12
N ALA A 88 13.50 -3.63 -22.50
CA ALA A 88 14.02 -2.35 -22.00
C ALA A 88 13.69 -2.09 -20.50
N LEU A 89 12.74 -2.84 -19.91
CA LEU A 89 12.40 -2.78 -18.48
C LEU A 89 13.20 -3.80 -17.64
N GLU A 90 13.81 -4.78 -18.29
CA GLU A 90 14.67 -5.79 -17.66
C GLU A 90 16.14 -5.35 -17.58
N ASP A 91 16.47 -4.18 -18.14
CA ASP A 91 17.79 -3.59 -18.02
C ASP A 91 18.16 -3.34 -16.55
N PRO A 92 19.38 -3.71 -16.13
CA PRO A 92 19.84 -3.42 -14.78
C PRO A 92 19.78 -1.92 -14.50
N PHE A 93 19.18 -1.58 -13.36
CA PHE A 93 19.00 -0.21 -12.89
C PHE A 93 20.36 0.51 -12.77
N SER A 94 20.53 1.64 -13.48
CA SER A 94 21.69 2.53 -13.36
C SER A 94 21.30 3.85 -12.72
N MET A 95 22.13 4.33 -11.78
CA MET A 95 21.96 5.60 -11.06
C MET A 95 21.95 6.84 -11.98
N GLU A 96 22.42 6.73 -13.22
CA GLU A 96 22.38 7.83 -14.20
C GLU A 96 20.95 8.20 -14.64
N LYS A 97 20.04 7.23 -14.75
CA LYS A 97 18.64 7.48 -15.18
C LYS A 97 17.84 8.28 -14.13
N VAL A 98 18.32 8.40 -12.90
CA VAL A 98 17.62 9.11 -11.81
C VAL A 98 17.73 10.63 -11.94
N LYS A 99 18.72 11.17 -12.67
CA LYS A 99 19.00 12.61 -12.70
C LYS A 99 18.26 13.42 -13.78
N VAL A 100 17.51 12.79 -14.68
CA VAL A 100 16.80 13.50 -15.77
C VAL A 100 15.37 13.93 -15.40
N SER A 101 14.87 13.55 -14.21
CA SER A 101 13.52 13.91 -13.75
C SER A 101 13.52 14.83 -12.52
N ILE A 102 14.56 15.65 -12.32
CA ILE A 102 14.61 16.70 -11.28
C ILE A 102 14.29 18.06 -11.90
#